data_AF-K2E7G5-F1
#
_entry.id   AF-K2E7G5-F1
#
_cell.length_a   1.000
_cell.length_b   1.000
_cell.length_c   1.000
_cell.angle_alpha   90.00
_cell.angle_beta   90.00
_cell.angle_gamma   90.00
#
_symmetry.space_group_name_H-M   'P 1'
#
loop_
_entity.id
_entity.type
_entity.pdbx_description
1 polymer ?
#
loop_
_entity_poly.entity_id
_entity_poly.type
_entity_poly.pdbx_seq_one_letter_code
_entity_poly.pdbx_strand_id
1 'polypeptide(L)' 'RIVDVIEKDKLRAFQSPVRGEEIMEVCGLKPGPTVGKIKEAIEEAILDGKTPNEHDIAYEYFLSIKDEYLGDAEDWEKT' A
#
# COMPACT_ATOMS: atom_id res chain seq x y z
N ARG A 1 24.18 -21.44 2.17
CA ARG A 1 23.26 -21.17 3.30
C ARG A 1 21.99 -20.59 2.70
N ILE A 2 20.92 -21.39 2.64
CA ILE A 2 19.70 -21.12 1.86
C ILE A 2 18.53 -20.72 2.77
N VAL A 3 18.72 -20.76 4.09
CA VAL A 3 17.62 -20.73 5.06
C VAL A 3 17.00 -19.33 5.23
N ASP A 4 17.77 -18.24 5.10
CA ASP A 4 17.25 -16.86 5.25
C ASP A 4 16.38 -16.37 4.08
N VAL A 5 16.42 -17.02 2.92
CA VAL A 5 15.68 -16.57 1.73
C VAL A 5 14.20 -16.99 1.80
N ILE A 6 13.91 -18.12 2.44
CA ILE A 6 12.57 -18.72 2.47
C ILE A 6 11.60 -17.92 3.36
N GLU A 7 12.09 -17.33 4.46
CA GLU A 7 11.25 -16.49 5.32
C GLU A 7 10.93 -15.14 4.66
N LYS A 8 11.89 -14.58 3.92
CA LYS A 8 11.71 -13.33 3.17
C LYS A 8 10.72 -13.46 2.00
N ASP A 9 10.69 -14.61 1.31
CA ASP A 9 9.75 -14.83 0.20
C ASP A 9 8.29 -14.92 0.68
N LYS A 10 8.04 -15.52 1.86
CA LYS A 10 6.68 -15.57 2.42
C LYS A 10 6.16 -14.21 2.85
N LEU A 11 7.05 -13.34 3.33
CA LEU A 11 6.75 -11.96 3.68
C LEU A 11 6.44 -11.11 2.43
N ARG A 12 7.11 -11.38 1.30
CA ARG A 12 6.85 -10.69 0.01
C ARG A 12 5.60 -11.18 -0.73
N ALA A 13 5.07 -12.35 -0.39
CA ALA A 13 3.78 -12.82 -0.90
C ALA A 13 2.59 -12.17 -0.18
N PHE A 14 2.85 -11.35 0.85
CA PHE A 14 1.84 -10.60 1.55
C PHE A 14 1.17 -9.59 0.61
N GLN A 15 -0.16 -9.53 0.64
CA GLN A 15 -0.92 -8.55 -0.12
C GLN A 15 -1.50 -7.53 0.84
N SER A 16 -1.48 -6.26 0.46
CA SER A 16 -2.15 -5.20 1.23
C SER A 16 -3.59 -5.59 1.53
N PRO A 17 -4.06 -5.41 2.79
CA PRO A 17 -5.44 -5.66 3.13
C PRO A 17 -6.40 -4.67 2.44
N VAL A 18 -5.91 -3.47 2.06
CA VAL A 18 -6.69 -2.45 1.33
C VAL A 18 -6.63 -2.71 -0.18
N ARG A 19 -7.79 -2.66 -0.84
CA ARG A 19 -7.89 -2.93 -2.29
C ARG A 19 -7.47 -1.72 -3.12
N GLY A 20 -6.98 -1.99 -4.33
CA GLY A 20 -6.59 -0.93 -5.26
C GLY A 20 -7.79 -0.09 -5.69
N GLU A 21 -8.96 -0.73 -5.82
CA GLU A 21 -10.24 -0.10 -6.12
C GLU A 21 -10.62 0.93 -5.05
N GLU A 22 -10.49 0.59 -3.77
CA GLU A 22 -10.76 1.50 -2.66
C GLU A 22 -9.83 2.73 -2.70
N ILE A 23 -8.54 2.50 -2.96
CA ILE A 23 -7.56 3.58 -3.07
C ILE A 23 -7.91 4.51 -4.24
N MET A 24 -8.29 3.95 -5.39
CA MET A 24 -8.69 4.73 -6.56
C MET A 24 -9.93 5.59 -6.28
N GLU A 25 -10.95 5.02 -5.65
CA GLU A 25 -12.18 5.74 -5.30
C GLU A 25 -11.93 6.86 -4.27
N VAL A 26 -11.15 6.58 -3.23
CA VAL A 26 -10.89 7.55 -2.15
C VAL A 26 -9.93 8.66 -2.59
N CYS A 27 -8.95 8.35 -3.43
CA CYS A 27 -7.95 9.30 -3.93
C CYS A 27 -8.36 9.97 -5.25
N GLY A 28 -9.41 9.51 -5.93
CA GLY A 28 -9.78 9.99 -7.27
C GLY A 28 -8.73 9.67 -8.35
N LEU A 29 -7.97 8.58 -8.16
CA LEU A 29 -6.88 8.18 -9.03
C LEU A 29 -7.33 7.13 -10.03
N LYS A 30 -6.74 7.16 -11.22
CA LYS A 30 -6.81 6.09 -12.22
C LYS A 30 -5.87 4.94 -11.81
N PRO A 31 -6.05 3.75 -12.40
CA PRO A 31 -5.08 2.67 -12.25
C PRO A 31 -3.69 3.13 -12.69
N GLY A 32 -2.74 3.15 -11.76
CA GLY A 32 -1.43 3.74 -12.01
C GLY A 32 -0.38 3.46 -10.93
N PRO A 33 0.85 3.93 -11.15
CA PRO A 33 1.97 3.79 -10.22
C PRO A 33 1.66 4.27 -8.81
N THR A 34 0.94 5.37 -8.65
CA THR A 34 0.64 5.96 -7.33
C THR A 34 -0.20 5.02 -6.47
N VAL A 35 -1.20 4.36 -7.05
CA VAL A 35 -2.00 3.33 -6.36
C VAL A 35 -1.11 2.16 -5.92
N GLY A 36 -0.15 1.75 -6.76
CA GLY A 36 0.85 0.74 -6.42
C GLY A 36 1.71 1.14 -5.23
N LYS A 37 2.26 2.36 -5.25
CA LYS A 37 3.09 2.91 -4.16
C LYS A 37 2.33 2.94 -2.83
N ILE A 38 1.06 3.34 -2.83
CA ILE A 38 0.22 3.35 -1.63
C ILE A 38 0.08 1.93 -1.06
N LYS A 39 -0.18 0.94 -1.92
CA LYS A 39 -0.28 -0.46 -1.48
C LYS A 39 1.03 -0.97 -0.91
N GLU A 40 2.14 -0.71 -1.57
CA GLU A 40 3.48 -1.07 -1.10
C GLU A 40 3.77 -0.42 0.26
N ALA A 41 3.42 0.85 0.47
CA ALA A 41 3.62 1.54 1.73
C ALA A 41 2.84 0.91 2.89
N ILE A 42 1.61 0.44 2.64
CA ILE A 42 0.80 -0.29 3.61
C ILE A 42 1.44 -1.65 3.92
N GLU A 43 1.86 -2.38 2.87
CA GLU A 43 2.53 -3.68 3.01
C GLU A 43 3.82 -3.56 3.83
N GLU A 44 4.67 -2.57 3.51
CA GLU A 44 5.89 -2.27 4.26
C GLU A 44 5.60 -1.88 5.70
N ALA A 45 4.57 -1.05 5.96
CA ALA A 45 4.18 -0.69 7.32
C ALA A 45 3.76 -1.91 8.15
N ILE A 46 3.10 -2.89 7.52
CA ILE A 46 2.71 -4.15 8.17
C ILE A 46 3.92 -5.03 8.42
N LEU A 47 4.80 -5.17 7.43
CA LEU A 47 6.02 -5.97 7.54
C LEU A 47 7.01 -5.40 8.58
N ASP A 48 7.08 -4.08 8.70
CA ASP A 48 7.86 -3.37 9.72
C ASP A 48 7.21 -3.42 11.12
N GLY A 49 5.97 -3.91 11.22
CA GLY A 49 5.20 -3.93 12.47
C GLY A 49 4.73 -2.55 12.94
N LYS A 50 4.69 -1.55 12.04
CA LYS A 50 4.13 -0.21 12.31
C LYS A 50 2.61 -0.23 12.36
N THR A 51 2.00 -1.05 11.48
CA THR A 51 0.54 -1.17 11.34
C THR A 51 0.14 -2.64 11.38
N PRO A 52 -0.94 -3.03 12.08
CA PRO A 52 -1.48 -4.39 12.05
C PRO A 52 -1.97 -4.79 10.65
N ASN A 53 -1.93 -6.09 10.35
CA ASN A 53 -2.59 -6.68 9.18
C ASN A 53 -4.11 -6.80 9.41
N GLU A 54 -4.76 -5.66 9.58
CA GLU A 54 -6.21 -5.55 9.71
C GLU A 54 -6.69 -4.50 8.72
N HIS A 55 -7.78 -4.79 7.99
CA HIS A 55 -8.29 -3.89 6.95
C HIS A 55 -8.58 -2.49 7.51
N ASP A 56 -9.33 -2.41 8.61
CA ASP A 56 -9.71 -1.12 9.21
C ASP A 56 -8.48 -0.29 9.60
N ILE A 57 -7.48 -0.90 10.24
CA ILE A 57 -6.28 -0.19 10.72
C ILE A 57 -5.36 0.19 9.55
N ALA A 58 -5.21 -0.69 8.57
CA ALA A 58 -4.48 -0.40 7.35
C ALA A 58 -5.17 0.69 6.52
N TYR A 59 -6.50 0.76 6.54
CA TYR A 59 -7.28 1.81 5.92
C TYR A 59 -7.09 3.16 6.63
N GLU A 60 -7.07 3.19 7.95
CA GLU A 60 -6.69 4.40 8.71
C GLU A 60 -5.27 4.86 8.38
N TYR A 61 -4.31 3.94 8.32
CA TYR A 61 -2.95 4.24 7.91
C TYR A 61 -2.91 4.80 6.49
N PHE A 62 -3.60 4.16 5.54
CA PHE A 62 -3.79 4.64 4.18
C PHE A 62 -4.32 6.09 4.15
N LEU A 63 -5.39 6.39 4.90
CA LEU A 63 -5.95 7.74 4.97
C LEU A 63 -4.95 8.77 5.52
N SER A 64 -4.02 8.35 6.37
CA SER A 64 -2.98 9.23 6.92
C SER A 64 -1.85 9.54 5.92
N ILE A 65 -1.54 8.61 5.01
CA ILE A 65 -0.45 8.75 4.04
C ILE A 65 -0.92 9.22 2.65
N LYS A 66 -2.22 9.07 2.32
CA LYS A 66 -2.72 9.33 0.97
C LYS A 66 -2.39 10.73 0.45
N ASP A 67 -2.37 11.74 1.33
CA ASP A 67 -2.14 13.13 0.93
C ASP A 67 -0.68 13.36 0.48
N GLU A 68 0.27 12.61 1.04
CA GLU A 68 1.67 12.59 0.60
C GLU A 68 1.77 12.04 -0.83
N TYR A 69 1.14 10.89 -1.09
CA TYR A 69 1.14 10.26 -2.41
C TYR A 69 0.34 11.03 -3.46
N LEU A 70 -0.71 11.75 -3.06
CA LEU A 70 -1.48 12.61 -3.95
C LEU A 70 -0.68 13.84 -4.41
N GLY A 71 0.22 14.35 -3.56
CA GLY A 71 1.15 15.41 -3.94
C GLY A 71 2.14 14.96 -5.02
N ASP A 72 2.55 13.70 -4.97
CA ASP A 72 3.48 13.07 -5.92
C ASP A 72 2.78 12.47 -7.16
N ALA A 73 1.44 12.46 -7.18
CA ALA A 73 0.67 11.91 -8.29
C ALA A 73 0.80 12.79 -9.53
N GLU A 74 1.12 12.14 -10.65
CA GLU A 74 1.22 12.81 -11.94
C GLU A 74 -0.17 13.22 -12.46
N ASP A 75 -0.21 14.27 -13.28
CA ASP A 75 -1.49 14.82 -13.76
C ASP A 75 -2.28 13.83 -14.64
N TRP A 76 -1.62 12.86 -15.24
CA TRP A 76 -2.29 11.81 -16.03
C TRP A 76 -2.96 10.72 -15.17
N GLU A 77 -2.56 10.59 -13.91
CA GLU A 77 -3.14 9.64 -12.94
C GLU A 77 -4.40 10.19 -12.27
N LYS A 78 -4.57 11.52 -12.27
CA LYS A 78 -5.74 12.18 -11.70
C LYS A 78 -6.95 12.02 -12.63
N THR A 79 -8.14 11.81 -12.05
CA THR A 79 -9.40 11.66 -12.80
C THR A 79 -10.11 13.00 -12.96
#